data_AF-A0A1R3I349-F1
#
_entry.id   AF-A0A1R3I349-F1
#
_cell.length_a   1.000
_cell.length_b   1.000
_cell.length_c   1.000
_cell.angle_alpha   90.00
_cell.angle_beta   90.00
_cell.angle_gamma   90.00
#
_symmetry.space_group_name_H-M   'P 1'
#
loop_
_entity.id
_entity.type
_entity.pdbx_description
1 polymer ?
#
loop_
_entity_poly.entity_id
_entity_poly.type
_entity_poly.pdbx_seq_one_letter_code
_entity_poly.pdbx_strand_id
1 'polypeptide(L)'
;MGAQKSIHAGKAKIDVNVDFTHKLCASMMFPSLSTNSGSPLSLVIGSLCIKHPNLFGGSEKLDVSWDKGLYDSNILVAYRRPRPQWVAQQCFVMQHSLSPEIGVHGIPVDNFSRSGSGGVNLSRLSVGLDLNEPTSSKWSSTTSIKFENVRLLNDDGRSITRDLDGFPVTCSGNAHDSMVVLKQESRYAKATDRSFSRVICSLLLQHA
;
A
#
# COMPACT_ATOMS: atom_id res chain seq x y z
N MET A 1 14.56 2.52 18.85
CA MET A 1 15.67 1.60 18.56
C MET A 1 15.25 0.71 17.40
N GLY A 2 15.78 1.00 16.21
CA GLY A 2 15.51 0.23 15.00
C GLY A 2 16.76 -0.48 14.49
N ALA A 3 16.55 -1.57 13.76
CA ALA A 3 17.60 -2.33 13.09
C ALA A 3 17.27 -2.38 11.59
N GLN A 4 18.23 -1.97 10.77
CA GLN A 4 18.15 -2.09 9.32
C GLN A 4 19.27 -3.00 8.85
N LYS A 5 18.95 -3.95 7.97
CA LYS A 5 19.93 -4.85 7.36
C LYS A 5 19.61 -5.06 5.89
N SER A 6 20.62 -4.88 5.05
CA SER A 6 20.58 -5.17 3.63
C SER A 6 21.43 -6.40 3.35
N ILE A 7 20.87 -7.37 2.64
CA ILE A 7 21.53 -8.63 2.26
C ILE A 7 21.48 -8.74 0.75
N HIS A 8 22.61 -9.09 0.14
CA HIS A 8 22.69 -9.41 -1.28
C HIS A 8 22.79 -10.93 -1.42
N ALA A 9 21.86 -11.53 -2.16
CA ALA A 9 21.82 -12.95 -2.45
C ALA A 9 21.89 -13.13 -3.98
N GLY A 10 23.11 -13.30 -4.50
CA GLY A 10 23.35 -13.30 -5.94
C GLY A 10 22.97 -11.96 -6.58
N LYS A 11 21.99 -11.99 -7.50
CA LYS A 11 21.45 -10.78 -8.14
C LYS A 11 20.37 -10.09 -7.31
N ALA A 12 19.78 -10.78 -6.34
CA ALA A 12 18.70 -10.25 -5.51
C ALA A 12 19.24 -9.38 -4.38
N LYS A 13 18.50 -8.32 -4.06
CA LYS A 13 18.72 -7.49 -2.87
C LYS A 13 17.52 -7.64 -1.94
N ILE A 14 17.80 -7.90 -0.67
CA ILE A 14 16.80 -8.01 0.40
C ILE A 14 17.14 -6.93 1.43
N ASP A 15 16.21 -6.01 1.64
CA ASP A 15 16.30 -4.97 2.65
C ASP A 15 15.27 -5.26 3.74
N VAL A 16 15.72 -5.34 4.99
CA VAL A 16 14.86 -5.56 6.16
C VAL A 16 15.07 -4.38 7.11
N ASN A 17 13.99 -3.79 7.57
CA ASN A 17 13.97 -2.76 8.58
C ASN A 17 12.96 -3.13 9.67
N VAL A 18 13.33 -2.97 10.92
CA VAL A 18 12.44 -3.22 12.06
C VAL A 18 12.68 -2.14 13.11
N ASP A 19 11.61 -1.53 13.60
CA ASP A 19 11.64 -0.56 14.69
C ASP A 19 10.81 -1.04 15.89
N PHE A 20 11.47 -1.11 17.05
CA PHE A 20 10.88 -1.51 18.33
C PHE A 20 10.58 -0.34 19.25
N THR A 21 10.77 0.92 18.81
CA THR A 21 10.61 2.12 19.66
C THR A 21 9.25 2.13 20.37
N HIS A 22 8.16 1.88 19.65
CA HIS A 22 6.82 1.86 20.23
C HIS A 22 6.60 0.72 21.23
N LYS A 23 7.16 -0.46 20.95
CA LYS A 23 7.13 -1.59 21.90
C LYS A 23 7.86 -1.25 23.20
N LEU A 24 9.04 -0.62 23.09
CA LEU A 24 9.85 -0.23 24.25
C LEU A 24 9.17 0.88 25.06
N CYS A 25 8.66 1.93 24.40
CA CYS A 25 7.91 2.99 25.07
C CYS A 25 6.67 2.43 25.80
N ALA A 26 5.91 1.53 25.18
CA ALA A 26 4.76 0.90 25.82
C ALA A 26 5.17 0.05 27.04
N SER A 27 6.29 -0.68 26.97
CA SER A 27 6.80 -1.46 28.10
C SER A 27 7.33 -0.61 29.26
N MET A 28 7.83 0.60 28.97
CA MET A 28 8.37 1.52 29.97
C MET A 28 7.30 2.36 30.66
N MET A 29 6.14 2.56 30.02
CA MET A 29 5.11 3.46 30.55
C MET A 29 4.31 2.88 31.73
N PHE A 30 4.14 1.56 31.91
CA PHE A 30 3.58 0.94 33.14
C PHE A 30 3.84 -0.59 33.22
N PRO A 31 4.19 -1.15 34.40
CA PRO A 31 4.09 -2.58 34.68
C PRO A 31 2.72 -2.89 35.28
N SER A 32 1.63 -2.67 34.55
CA SER A 32 0.30 -3.07 35.00
C SER A 32 -0.09 -4.40 34.37
N LEU A 33 -0.25 -5.40 35.22
CA LEU A 33 -0.91 -6.67 34.93
C LEU A 33 -2.27 -6.37 34.28
N SER A 34 -2.35 -6.48 32.96
CA SER A 34 -3.58 -6.80 32.29
C SER A 34 -3.23 -7.63 31.06
N THR A 35 -3.82 -8.81 31.05
CA THR A 35 -3.75 -9.90 30.10
C THR A 35 -4.06 -9.37 28.70
N ASN A 36 -3.06 -8.83 27.99
CA ASN A 36 -3.27 -8.25 26.68
C ASN A 36 -3.06 -9.34 25.63
N SER A 37 -4.16 -9.92 25.15
CA SER A 37 -4.28 -10.93 24.10
C SER A 37 -3.88 -10.41 22.70
N GLY A 38 -2.87 -9.55 22.63
CA GLY A 38 -2.32 -9.03 21.38
C GLY A 38 -1.05 -9.78 21.00
N SER A 39 -0.90 -10.15 19.73
CA SER A 39 0.32 -10.79 19.24
C SER A 39 1.56 -9.96 19.63
N PRO A 40 2.69 -10.60 20.00
CA PRO A 40 3.91 -9.90 20.45
C PRO A 40 4.55 -8.99 19.38
N LEU A 41 4.00 -9.01 18.16
CA LEU A 41 4.40 -8.25 16.99
C LEU A 41 3.45 -7.08 16.67
N SER A 42 2.41 -6.84 17.48
CA SER A 42 1.40 -5.80 17.22
C SER A 42 1.98 -4.38 17.26
N LEU A 43 2.97 -4.13 18.14
CA LEU A 43 3.64 -2.84 18.30
C LEU A 43 4.98 -2.74 17.57
N VAL A 44 5.28 -3.72 16.70
CA VAL A 44 6.51 -3.76 15.92
C VAL A 44 6.22 -3.15 14.55
N ILE A 45 6.94 -2.08 14.25
CA ILE A 45 6.97 -1.47 12.91
C ILE A 45 8.08 -2.17 12.14
N GLY A 46 7.85 -2.48 10.87
CA GLY A 46 8.91 -3.05 10.06
C GLY A 46 8.57 -3.07 8.59
N SER A 47 9.61 -3.17 7.77
CA SER A 47 9.46 -3.34 6.34
C SER A 47 10.45 -4.36 5.81
N LEU A 48 10.02 -5.07 4.78
CA LEU A 48 10.77 -6.07 4.03
C LEU A 48 10.64 -5.71 2.56
N CYS A 49 11.76 -5.47 1.89
CA CYS A 49 11.79 -5.21 0.46
C CYS A 49 12.75 -6.19 -0.22
N ILE A 50 12.25 -6.89 -1.24
CA ILE A 50 12.98 -7.88 -2.02
C ILE A 50 12.95 -7.40 -3.47
N LYS A 51 14.11 -7.04 -4.00
CA LYS A 51 14.30 -6.65 -5.39
C LYS A 51 15.13 -7.69 -6.09
N HIS A 52 14.54 -8.37 -7.07
CA HIS A 52 15.25 -9.31 -7.92
C HIS A 52 15.31 -8.79 -9.35
N PRO A 53 16.46 -8.25 -9.80
CA PRO A 53 16.71 -8.02 -11.20
C PRO A 53 16.98 -9.35 -11.91
N ASN A 54 16.48 -9.48 -13.14
CA ASN A 54 16.68 -10.63 -14.00
C ASN A 54 16.16 -11.97 -13.43
N LEU A 55 14.88 -12.01 -13.03
CA LEU A 55 14.27 -13.18 -12.37
C LEU A 55 14.35 -14.47 -13.19
N PHE A 56 14.15 -14.40 -14.51
CA PHE A 56 14.16 -15.59 -15.40
C PHE A 56 15.28 -15.57 -16.44
N GLY A 57 16.31 -14.74 -16.24
CA GLY A 57 17.37 -14.59 -17.24
C GLY A 57 17.06 -13.63 -18.40
N GLY A 58 15.83 -13.13 -18.48
CA GLY A 58 15.36 -12.26 -19.57
C GLY A 58 15.40 -10.77 -19.28
N SER A 59 16.03 -10.33 -18.18
CA SER A 59 16.11 -8.95 -17.62
C SER A 59 14.84 -8.42 -16.93
N GLU A 60 13.92 -9.30 -16.55
CA GLU A 60 12.71 -8.98 -15.78
C GLU A 60 13.04 -8.50 -14.38
N LYS A 61 12.26 -7.55 -13.85
CA LYS A 61 12.45 -7.05 -12.49
C LYS A 61 11.26 -7.43 -11.63
N LEU A 62 11.51 -8.15 -10.55
CA LEU A 62 10.52 -8.40 -9.50
C LEU A 62 10.84 -7.50 -8.30
N ASP A 63 9.82 -6.82 -7.81
CA ASP A 63 9.85 -6.03 -6.58
C ASP A 63 8.75 -6.54 -5.67
N VAL A 64 9.10 -7.00 -4.48
CA VAL A 64 8.17 -7.40 -3.44
C VAL A 64 8.47 -6.56 -2.23
N SER A 65 7.51 -5.76 -1.78
CA SER A 65 7.64 -4.99 -0.56
C SER A 65 6.50 -5.27 0.38
N TRP A 66 6.82 -5.46 1.64
CA TRP A 66 5.88 -5.47 2.75
C TRP A 66 6.29 -4.36 3.70
N ASP A 67 5.36 -3.50 4.02
CA ASP A 67 5.51 -2.44 5.00
C ASP A 67 4.42 -2.63 6.06
N LYS A 68 4.82 -2.63 7.33
CA LYS A 68 3.95 -2.72 8.49
C LYS A 68 4.24 -1.51 9.37
N GLY A 69 3.31 -0.56 9.39
CA GLY A 69 3.25 0.49 10.38
C GLY A 69 2.55 0.03 11.65
N LEU A 70 2.18 0.99 12.50
CA LEU A 70 1.50 0.69 13.77
C LEU A 70 0.06 0.23 13.57
N TYR A 71 -0.63 0.84 12.60
CA TYR A 71 -2.04 0.64 12.34
C TYR A 71 -2.31 0.30 10.87
N ASP A 72 -1.34 0.59 10.00
CA ASP A 72 -1.38 0.34 8.59
C ASP A 72 -0.42 -0.79 8.19
N SER A 73 -0.78 -1.50 7.12
CA SER A 73 0.13 -2.43 6.47
C SER A 73 -0.12 -2.43 4.97
N ASN A 74 0.94 -2.65 4.20
CA ASN A 74 0.91 -2.67 2.76
C ASN A 74 1.82 -3.78 2.24
N ILE A 75 1.28 -4.65 1.41
CA ILE A 75 2.02 -5.65 0.65
C ILE A 75 1.88 -5.29 -0.81
N LEU A 76 3.01 -5.15 -1.50
CA LEU A 76 3.08 -4.82 -2.91
C LEU A 76 3.97 -5.85 -3.61
N VAL A 77 3.47 -6.37 -4.73
CA VAL A 77 4.20 -7.22 -5.66
C VAL A 77 4.12 -6.57 -7.02
N ALA A 78 5.27 -6.16 -7.56
CA ALA A 78 5.39 -5.56 -8.87
C ALA A 78 6.35 -6.36 -9.74
N TYR A 79 5.83 -6.89 -10.85
CA TYR A 79 6.61 -7.62 -11.84
C TYR A 79 6.68 -6.81 -13.14
N ARG A 80 7.90 -6.43 -13.52
CA ARG A 80 8.19 -5.60 -14.69
C ARG A 80 8.88 -6.42 -15.77
N ARG A 81 8.26 -6.42 -16.95
CA ARG A 81 8.91 -6.99 -18.13
C ARG A 81 9.90 -5.98 -18.74
N PRO A 82 11.07 -6.46 -19.18
CA PRO A 82 12.03 -5.64 -19.90
C PRO A 82 11.54 -5.46 -21.34
N ARG A 83 11.68 -4.25 -21.86
CA ARG A 83 11.24 -3.89 -23.20
C ARG A 83 12.28 -2.99 -23.88
N PRO A 84 12.35 -3.00 -25.23
CA PRO A 84 13.11 -2.02 -25.99
C PRO A 84 12.59 -0.60 -25.74
N GLN A 85 13.45 0.41 -25.90
CA GLN A 85 13.12 1.83 -25.66
C GLN A 85 11.95 2.39 -26.49
N TRP A 86 11.51 1.69 -27.53
CA TRP A 86 10.46 2.14 -28.44
C TRP A 86 9.08 1.58 -28.10
N VAL A 87 8.97 0.70 -27.09
CA VAL A 87 7.73 0.01 -26.74
C VAL A 87 7.38 0.28 -25.28
N ALA A 88 6.10 0.52 -25.00
CA ALA A 88 5.61 0.72 -23.63
C ALA A 88 6.02 -0.43 -22.71
N GLN A 89 6.62 -0.09 -21.58
CA GLN A 89 6.99 -1.04 -20.54
C GLN A 89 5.73 -1.48 -19.78
N GLN A 90 5.56 -2.80 -19.66
CA GLN A 90 4.46 -3.40 -18.92
C GLN A 90 4.92 -3.80 -17.51
N CYS A 91 4.12 -3.41 -16.52
CA CYS A 91 4.32 -3.72 -15.12
C CYS A 91 3.02 -4.31 -14.55
N PHE A 92 3.06 -5.56 -14.12
CA PHE A 92 1.96 -6.17 -13.38
C PHE A 92 2.12 -5.80 -11.91
N VAL A 93 1.05 -5.33 -11.29
CA VAL A 93 1.05 -4.86 -9.90
C VAL A 93 -0.08 -5.55 -9.15
N MET A 94 0.24 -6.16 -8.02
CA MET A 94 -0.71 -6.61 -7.03
C MET A 94 -0.37 -5.92 -5.71
N GLN A 95 -1.36 -5.32 -5.07
CA GLN A 95 -1.18 -4.62 -3.81
C GLN A 95 -2.32 -4.94 -2.86
N HIS A 96 -2.01 -5.27 -1.63
CA HIS A 96 -2.97 -5.37 -0.54
C HIS A 96 -2.58 -4.36 0.53
N SER A 97 -3.50 -3.48 0.90
CA SER A 97 -3.29 -2.51 1.96
C SER A 97 -4.40 -2.59 3.00
N LEU A 98 -4.00 -2.42 4.26
CA LEU A 98 -4.88 -2.21 5.40
C LEU A 98 -4.51 -0.85 5.98
N SER A 99 -5.48 0.04 6.13
CA SER A 99 -5.28 1.37 6.71
C SER A 99 -6.39 1.70 7.68
N PRO A 100 -6.11 2.32 8.83
CA PRO A 100 -7.14 2.78 9.75
C PRO A 100 -8.00 3.84 9.06
N GLU A 101 -9.32 3.71 9.14
CA GLU A 101 -10.21 4.70 8.52
C GLU A 101 -10.56 5.80 9.53
N ILE A 102 -9.81 6.91 9.47
CA ILE A 102 -9.94 8.04 10.39
C ILE A 102 -11.13 8.96 10.00
N GLY A 103 -11.78 8.68 8.86
CA GLY A 103 -12.86 9.50 8.29
C GLY A 103 -14.28 9.07 8.67
N VAL A 104 -14.47 7.95 9.38
CA VAL A 104 -15.80 7.54 9.85
C VAL A 104 -16.15 8.36 11.09
N HIS A 105 -17.01 9.36 10.92
CA HIS A 105 -17.57 10.12 12.03
C HIS A 105 -18.50 9.23 12.87
N GLY A 106 -18.04 8.80 14.04
CA GLY A 106 -18.84 8.10 15.03
C GLY A 106 -17.97 7.65 16.21
N ILE A 107 -18.49 7.77 17.43
CA ILE A 107 -17.83 7.22 18.63
C ILE A 107 -18.37 5.79 18.80
N PRO A 108 -17.54 4.75 18.70
CA PRO A 108 -17.98 3.37 18.96
C PRO A 108 -18.45 3.23 20.40
N VAL A 109 -19.55 2.50 20.61
CA VAL A 109 -20.23 2.37 21.91
C VAL A 109 -19.41 1.57 22.94
N ASP A 110 -18.34 0.87 22.55
CA ASP A 110 -17.46 0.16 23.49
C ASP A 110 -16.00 0.61 23.33
N ASN A 111 -15.60 1.56 24.18
CA ASN A 111 -14.25 2.08 24.32
C ASN A 111 -13.29 1.03 24.95
N PHE A 112 -12.86 0.05 24.17
CA PHE A 112 -11.69 -0.80 24.51
C PHE A 112 -10.65 -0.89 23.38
N SER A 113 -10.83 -0.20 22.25
CA SER A 113 -9.91 -0.27 21.11
C SER A 113 -8.72 0.69 21.24
N ARG A 114 -7.50 0.16 21.16
CA ARG A 114 -6.23 0.93 21.14
C ARG A 114 -5.89 1.53 19.76
N SER A 115 -6.83 1.58 18.81
CA SER A 115 -6.61 2.09 17.45
C SER A 115 -7.18 3.51 17.29
N GLY A 116 -6.43 4.41 16.64
CA GLY A 116 -6.83 5.81 16.44
C GLY A 116 -8.06 6.03 15.55
N SER A 117 -8.64 4.97 14.96
CA SER A 117 -9.85 5.01 14.10
C SER A 117 -11.14 4.54 14.78
N GLY A 118 -11.13 4.21 16.08
CA GLY A 118 -12.31 3.64 16.73
C GLY A 118 -12.63 2.20 16.28
N GLY A 119 -11.62 1.44 15.85
CA GLY A 119 -11.75 0.02 15.54
C GLY A 119 -12.19 -0.33 14.12
N VAL A 120 -12.15 0.63 13.18
CA VAL A 120 -12.49 0.44 11.76
C VAL A 120 -11.24 0.56 10.88
N ASN A 121 -11.03 -0.43 10.01
CA ASN A 121 -9.91 -0.53 9.08
C ASN A 121 -10.40 -0.73 7.65
N LEU A 122 -9.84 0.01 6.71
CA LEU A 122 -10.07 -0.15 5.28
C LEU A 122 -9.07 -1.17 4.71
N SER A 123 -9.58 -2.29 4.23
CA SER A 123 -8.82 -3.28 3.46
C SER A 123 -9.05 -3.09 1.97
N ARG A 124 -7.98 -2.83 1.24
CA ARG A 124 -8.00 -2.66 -0.22
C ARG A 124 -7.07 -3.67 -0.87
N LEU A 125 -7.63 -4.54 -1.69
CA LEU A 125 -6.89 -5.41 -2.59
C LEU A 125 -6.97 -4.83 -3.99
N SER A 126 -5.84 -4.53 -4.62
CA SER A 126 -5.77 -4.08 -6.00
C SER A 126 -4.88 -4.98 -6.83
N VAL A 127 -5.31 -5.25 -8.06
CA VAL A 127 -4.55 -6.02 -9.05
C VAL A 127 -4.68 -5.31 -10.39
N GLY A 128 -3.57 -5.08 -11.08
CA GLY A 128 -3.61 -4.35 -12.32
C GLY A 128 -2.33 -4.37 -13.14
N LEU A 129 -2.40 -3.61 -14.23
CA LEU A 129 -1.34 -3.44 -15.20
C LEU A 129 -1.04 -1.95 -15.34
N ASP A 130 0.23 -1.61 -15.19
CA ASP A 130 0.76 -0.29 -15.47
C ASP A 130 1.56 -0.36 -16.79
N LEU A 131 1.20 0.49 -17.73
CA LEU A 131 1.86 0.72 -19.02
C LEU A 131 2.62 2.04 -18.94
N ASN A 132 3.93 1.96 -18.94
CA ASN A 132 4.80 3.13 -18.98
C ASN A 132 5.29 3.33 -20.42
N GLU A 133 4.76 4.36 -21.07
CA GLU A 133 5.14 4.69 -22.43
C GLU A 133 6.55 5.32 -22.42
N PRO A 134 7.43 4.94 -23.36
CA PRO A 134 8.78 5.46 -23.37
C PRO A 134 8.78 6.97 -23.49
N THR A 135 9.70 7.60 -22.77
CA THR A 135 9.90 9.04 -22.82
C THR A 135 10.24 9.47 -24.25
N SER A 136 9.30 10.08 -24.97
CA SER A 136 9.69 11.01 -26.02
C SER A 136 10.41 12.17 -25.35
N SER A 137 11.32 12.86 -26.05
CA SER A 137 12.40 13.71 -25.50
C SER A 137 12.16 14.54 -24.20
N LYS A 138 10.91 14.90 -23.86
CA LYS A 138 10.53 15.63 -22.63
C LYS A 138 9.22 15.16 -21.96
N TRP A 139 8.55 14.16 -22.52
CA TRP A 139 7.24 13.68 -22.06
C TRP A 139 7.32 12.24 -21.60
N SER A 140 6.77 11.92 -20.44
CA SER A 140 6.49 10.55 -20.01
C SER A 140 5.00 10.36 -19.79
N SER A 141 4.47 9.19 -20.13
CA SER A 141 3.09 8.83 -19.84
C SER A 141 3.02 7.46 -19.17
N THR A 142 2.17 7.35 -18.16
CA THR A 142 1.85 6.12 -17.45
C THR A 142 0.34 5.93 -17.50
N THR A 143 -0.10 4.85 -18.13
CA THR A 143 -1.51 4.43 -18.11
C THR A 143 -1.64 3.18 -17.26
N SER A 144 -2.52 3.18 -16.28
CA SER A 144 -2.77 2.04 -15.41
C SER A 144 -4.23 1.64 -15.36
N ILE A 145 -4.47 0.34 -15.36
CA ILE A 145 -5.79 -0.27 -15.19
C ILE A 145 -5.70 -1.20 -14.00
N LYS A 146 -6.51 -0.97 -12.98
CA LYS A 146 -6.52 -1.74 -11.74
C LYS A 146 -7.93 -2.16 -11.38
N PHE A 147 -8.11 -3.42 -11.02
CA PHE A 147 -9.28 -3.88 -10.31
C PHE A 147 -9.01 -3.73 -8.82
N GLU A 148 -9.88 -3.03 -8.10
CA GLU A 148 -9.80 -2.85 -6.65
C GLU A 148 -11.01 -3.51 -5.99
N ASN A 149 -10.77 -4.21 -4.88
CA ASN A 149 -11.79 -4.74 -3.99
C ASN A 149 -11.55 -4.13 -2.61
N VAL A 150 -12.53 -3.38 -2.13
CA VAL A 150 -12.47 -2.58 -0.92
C VAL A 150 -13.44 -3.14 0.12
N ARG A 151 -12.95 -3.28 1.35
CA ARG A 151 -13.68 -3.86 2.49
C ARG A 151 -13.42 -3.04 3.75
N LEU A 152 -14.45 -2.83 4.54
CA LEU A 152 -14.32 -2.33 5.90
C LEU A 152 -14.18 -3.52 6.83
N LEU A 153 -13.18 -3.49 7.70
CA LEU A 153 -12.87 -4.53 8.68
C LEU A 153 -12.87 -3.94 10.09
N ASN A 154 -13.26 -4.74 11.09
CA ASN A 154 -13.05 -4.40 12.48
C ASN A 154 -11.63 -4.82 12.95
N ASP A 155 -11.29 -4.51 14.21
CA ASP A 155 -10.01 -4.92 14.82
C ASP A 155 -9.82 -6.47 14.87
N ASP A 156 -10.91 -7.25 14.88
CA ASP A 156 -10.87 -8.72 14.82
C ASP A 156 -10.72 -9.28 13.39
N GLY A 157 -10.67 -8.42 12.38
CA GLY A 157 -10.59 -8.80 10.97
C GLY A 157 -11.93 -9.26 10.35
N ARG A 158 -13.05 -9.02 11.02
CA ARG A 158 -14.41 -9.27 10.49
C ARG A 158 -14.89 -8.10 9.64
N SER A 159 -15.61 -8.40 8.56
CA SER A 159 -16.16 -7.37 7.68
C SER A 159 -17.29 -6.57 8.35
N ILE A 160 -17.19 -5.25 8.29
CA ILE A 160 -18.25 -4.33 8.71
C ILE A 160 -19.08 -3.99 7.46
N THR A 161 -20.38 -4.23 7.54
CA THR A 161 -21.30 -4.04 6.39
C THR A 161 -22.40 -3.03 6.67
N ARG A 162 -22.65 -2.73 7.95
CA ARG A 162 -23.65 -1.78 8.41
C ARG A 162 -23.13 -0.97 9.59
N ASP A 163 -23.69 0.23 9.76
CA ASP A 163 -23.48 1.06 10.94
C ASP A 163 -24.38 0.62 12.11
N LEU A 164 -24.36 1.39 13.21
CA LEU A 164 -25.17 1.12 14.41
C LEU A 164 -26.68 1.23 14.16
N ASP A 165 -27.08 2.05 13.19
CA ASP A 165 -28.49 2.28 12.81
C ASP A 165 -28.96 1.28 11.73
N GLY A 166 -28.06 0.43 11.24
CA GLY A 166 -28.35 -0.61 10.25
C GLY A 166 -28.23 -0.15 8.79
N PHE A 167 -27.73 1.07 8.53
CA PHE A 167 -27.48 1.55 7.18
C PHE A 167 -26.22 0.92 6.58
N PRO A 168 -26.21 0.63 5.28
CA PRO A 168 -25.04 0.07 4.61
C PRO A 168 -23.87 1.07 4.62
N VAL A 169 -22.69 0.59 4.96
CA VAL A 169 -21.44 1.41 4.94
C VAL A 169 -20.70 1.33 3.60
N THR A 170 -21.10 0.40 2.74
CA THR A 170 -20.59 0.24 1.37
C THR A 170 -21.61 0.79 0.36
N CYS A 171 -21.14 1.23 -0.80
CA CYS A 171 -22.01 1.74 -1.86
C CYS A 171 -22.96 0.65 -2.39
N SER A 172 -22.51 -0.62 -2.44
CA SER A 172 -23.34 -1.74 -2.88
C SER A 172 -24.25 -2.33 -1.78
N GLY A 173 -24.02 -1.99 -0.51
CA GLY A 173 -24.66 -2.63 0.63
C GLY A 173 -24.18 -4.06 0.93
N ASN A 174 -23.17 -4.56 0.22
CA ASN A 174 -22.53 -5.84 0.48
C ASN A 174 -21.33 -5.70 1.42
N ALA A 175 -20.67 -6.82 1.73
CA ALA A 175 -19.45 -6.82 2.56
C ALA A 175 -18.22 -6.20 1.91
N HIS A 176 -18.28 -5.92 0.60
CA HIS A 176 -17.20 -5.34 -0.18
C HIS A 176 -17.75 -4.59 -1.38
N ASP A 177 -17.01 -3.58 -1.82
CA ASP A 177 -17.21 -2.91 -3.10
C ASP A 177 -16.06 -3.24 -4.04
N SER A 178 -16.38 -3.56 -5.28
CA SER A 178 -15.39 -3.77 -6.33
C SER A 178 -15.43 -2.61 -7.31
N MET A 179 -14.28 -2.17 -7.80
CA MET A 179 -14.21 -1.11 -8.79
C MET A 179 -13.09 -1.35 -9.79
N VAL A 180 -13.26 -0.83 -11.00
CA VAL A 180 -12.19 -0.72 -11.98
C VAL A 180 -11.71 0.73 -12.00
N VAL A 181 -10.41 0.89 -11.77
CA VAL A 181 -9.71 2.17 -11.76
C VAL A 181 -8.83 2.27 -13.01
N LEU A 182 -9.16 3.22 -13.87
CA LEU A 182 -8.31 3.64 -14.99
C LEU A 182 -7.64 4.95 -14.61
N LYS A 183 -6.31 4.98 -14.61
CA LYS A 183 -5.55 6.20 -14.35
C LYS A 183 -4.59 6.44 -15.51
N GLN A 184 -4.55 7.66 -16.03
CA GLN A 184 -3.56 8.09 -16.99
C GLN A 184 -2.83 9.30 -16.45
N GLU A 185 -1.50 9.22 -16.35
CA GLU A 185 -0.66 10.28 -15.84
C GLU A 185 0.39 10.65 -16.89
N SER A 186 0.37 11.89 -17.34
CA SER A 186 1.33 12.43 -18.30
C SER A 186 2.15 13.54 -17.67
N ARG A 187 3.46 13.45 -17.79
CA ARG A 187 4.42 14.39 -17.21
C ARG A 187 5.28 14.99 -18.30
N TYR A 188 5.36 16.32 -18.33
CA TYR A 188 6.32 17.06 -19.13
C TYR A 188 7.38 17.65 -18.20
N ALA A 189 8.65 17.45 -18.52
CA ALA A 189 9.75 18.09 -17.81
C ALA A 189 10.80 18.58 -18.81
N LYS A 190 11.15 19.87 -18.72
CA LYS A 190 12.22 20.48 -19.49
C LYS A 190 13.09 21.30 -18.56
N ALA A 191 14.36 20.91 -18.47
CA ALA A 191 15.41 21.69 -17.86
C ALA A 191 16.26 22.36 -18.95
N THR A 192 16.66 23.60 -18.68
CA THR A 192 17.66 24.37 -19.43
C THR A 192 18.59 25.02 -18.42
N ASP A 193 19.77 25.49 -18.84
CA ASP A 193 20.76 26.12 -17.95
C ASP A 193 20.23 27.30 -17.11
N ARG A 194 19.09 27.87 -17.51
CA ARG A 194 18.49 29.06 -16.87
C ARG A 194 17.07 28.85 -16.37
N SER A 195 16.42 27.72 -16.67
CA SER A 195 15.04 27.49 -16.23
C SER A 195 14.64 26.02 -16.19
N PHE A 196 13.72 25.69 -15.28
CA PHE A 196 13.08 24.39 -15.16
C PHE A 196 11.57 24.55 -15.29
N SER A 197 10.96 23.76 -16.17
CA SER A 197 9.51 23.71 -16.35
C SER A 197 9.04 22.27 -16.19
N ARG A 198 8.00 22.07 -15.37
CA ARG A 198 7.38 20.78 -15.14
C ARG A 198 5.86 20.92 -15.12
N VAL A 199 5.19 20.10 -15.92
CA VAL A 199 3.73 20.01 -15.96
C VAL A 199 3.34 18.56 -15.73
N ILE A 200 2.34 18.34 -14.88
CA ILE A 200 1.80 17.02 -14.60
C ILE A 200 0.30 17.10 -14.86
N CYS A 201 -0.19 16.21 -15.72
CA CYS A 201 -1.61 16.04 -16.00
C CYS A 201 -2.00 14.62 -15.58
N SER A 202 -3.03 14.48 -14.76
CA SER A 202 -3.53 13.19 -14.28
C SER A 202 -5.03 13.08 -14.49
N LEU A 203 -5.44 12.03 -15.19
CA LEU A 203 -6.83 11.60 -15.33
C LEU A 203 -7.05 10.37 -14.46
N LEU A 204 -8.14 10.36 -13.69
CA LEU A 204 -8.57 9.22 -12.87
C LEU A 204 -10.05 8.95 -13.17
N LEU A 205 -10.35 7.73 -13.57
CA LEU A 205 -11.69 7.22 -13.81
C LEU A 205 -11.90 6.01 -12.91
N GLN A 206 -12.99 6.00 -12.16
CA GLN A 206 -13.37 4.91 -11.27
C GLN A 206 -14.79 4.46 -11.65
N HIS A 207 -14.96 3.16 -11.87
CA HIS A 207 -16.26 2.55 -12.12
C HIS A 207 -16.50 1.47 -11.07
N ALA A 208 -17.52 1.66 -10.24
CA ALA A 208 -18.00 0.69 -9.25
C ALA A 208 -19.05 -0.24 -9.86
#